data_AF-G5JF71-F1
#
_entry.id   AF-G5JF71-F1
#
_cell.length_a   1.000
_cell.length_b   1.000
_cell.length_c   1.000
_cell.angle_alpha   90.00
_cell.angle_beta   90.00
_cell.angle_gamma   90.00
#
_symmetry.space_group_name_H-M   'P 1'
#
loop_
_entity.id
_entity.type
_entity.pdbx_description
1 polymer ?
#
loop_
_entity_poly.entity_id
_entity_poly.type
_entity_poly.pdbx_seq_one_letter_code
_entity_poly.pdbx_strand_id
1 'polypeptide(L)'
;MFKQQVNHDHVTQSRYFEETKRILNHEKTLIQEQGFGLICSEQAIQLIAQQVYVSTESEQQNQENISHFLNENITDELIYGNLQEGHVINIDADGEDIMFYY
;
A
#
# COMPACT_ATOMS: atom_id res chain seq x y z
N MET A 1 -30.41 -18.92 19.83
CA MET A 1 -30.46 -18.20 18.53
C MET A 1 -29.03 -17.91 18.11
N PHE A 2 -28.49 -18.63 17.13
CA PHE A 2 -27.16 -18.33 16.59
C PHE A 2 -27.34 -17.35 15.43
N LYS A 3 -27.05 -16.06 15.66
CA LYS A 3 -26.99 -15.07 14.60
C LYS A 3 -25.54 -14.63 14.42
N GLN A 4 -24.96 -15.10 13.32
CA GLN A 4 -24.09 -14.36 12.42
C GLN A 4 -23.01 -13.48 13.09
N GLN A 5 -21.91 -14.11 13.52
CA GLN A 5 -20.67 -13.40 13.87
C GLN A 5 -19.55 -13.58 12.81
N VAL A 6 -19.81 -14.26 11.70
CA VAL A 6 -18.75 -14.68 10.75
C VAL A 6 -18.63 -13.77 9.51
N ASN A 7 -19.44 -12.71 9.38
CA ASN A 7 -19.50 -11.92 8.14
C ASN A 7 -19.09 -10.45 8.26
N HIS A 8 -18.78 -9.94 9.45
CA HIS A 8 -18.41 -8.52 9.59
C HIS A 8 -16.92 -8.29 9.31
N ASP A 9 -16.05 -9.18 9.78
CA ASP A 9 -14.60 -9.04 9.61
C ASP A 9 -14.16 -9.21 8.16
N HIS A 10 -14.74 -10.19 7.44
CA HIS A 10 -14.43 -10.41 6.01
C HIS A 10 -14.88 -9.25 5.12
N VAL A 11 -16.10 -8.72 5.32
CA VAL A 11 -16.60 -7.58 4.53
C VAL A 11 -15.78 -6.32 4.82
N THR A 12 -15.35 -6.16 6.08
CA THR A 12 -14.52 -5.04 6.53
C THR A 12 -13.11 -5.13 5.95
N GLN A 13 -12.49 -6.31 5.97
CA GLN A 13 -11.17 -6.54 5.35
C GLN A 13 -11.21 -6.35 3.83
N SER A 14 -12.25 -6.83 3.15
CA SER A 14 -12.41 -6.58 1.71
C SER A 14 -12.57 -5.08 1.40
N ARG A 15 -13.25 -4.32 2.26
CA ARG A 15 -13.40 -2.88 2.08
C ARG A 15 -12.06 -2.15 2.24
N TYR A 16 -11.29 -2.45 3.28
CA TYR A 16 -9.98 -1.82 3.49
C TYR A 16 -9.00 -2.15 2.37
N PHE A 17 -9.01 -3.40 1.90
CA PHE A 17 -8.24 -3.80 0.73
C PHE A 17 -8.56 -2.94 -0.51
N GLU A 18 -9.84 -2.77 -0.85
CA GLU A 18 -10.24 -1.98 -2.02
C GLU A 18 -9.90 -0.49 -1.86
N GLU A 19 -10.06 0.06 -0.64
CA GLU A 19 -9.69 1.45 -0.36
C GLU A 19 -8.17 1.66 -0.44
N THR A 20 -7.37 0.79 0.17
CA THR A 20 -5.91 0.79 0.06
C THR A 20 -5.46 0.63 -1.39
N LYS A 21 -6.07 -0.28 -2.15
CA LYS A 21 -5.79 -0.47 -3.59
C LYS A 21 -6.03 0.82 -4.38
N ARG A 22 -7.13 1.52 -4.11
CA ARG A 22 -7.44 2.81 -4.76
C ARG A 22 -6.41 3.88 -4.42
N ILE A 23 -6.01 3.98 -3.15
CA ILE A 23 -4.97 4.92 -2.69
C ILE A 23 -3.63 4.60 -3.38
N LEU A 24 -3.21 3.34 -3.38
CA LEU A 24 -1.96 2.92 -4.04
C LEU A 24 -1.97 3.16 -5.55
N ASN A 25 -3.13 3.06 -6.22
CA ASN A 25 -3.24 3.42 -7.64
C ASN A 25 -3.09 4.93 -7.87
N HIS A 26 -3.54 5.76 -6.93
CA HIS A 26 -3.31 7.20 -6.99
C HIS A 26 -1.82 7.51 -6.81
N GLU A 27 -1.18 6.95 -5.79
CA GLU A 27 0.26 7.10 -5.54
C GLU A 27 1.11 6.59 -6.71
N LYS A 28 0.73 5.46 -7.31
CA LYS A 28 1.34 4.96 -8.54
C LYS A 28 1.37 6.01 -9.65
N THR A 29 0.28 6.75 -9.82
CA THR A 29 0.20 7.79 -10.86
C THR A 29 1.20 8.92 -10.56
N LEU A 30 1.28 9.36 -9.30
CA LEU A 30 2.22 10.41 -8.88
C LEU A 30 3.69 9.96 -9.03
N ILE A 31 3.99 8.70 -8.73
CA ILE A 31 5.32 8.10 -8.91
C ILE A 31 5.68 7.98 -10.40
N GLN A 32 4.70 7.64 -11.24
CA GLN A 32 4.85 7.62 -12.70
C GLN A 32 5.11 9.00 -13.30
N GLU A 33 4.47 10.05 -12.78
CA GLU A 33 4.73 11.43 -13.20
C GLU A 33 6.15 11.89 -12.85
N GLN A 34 6.79 11.25 -11.85
CA GLN A 34 8.18 11.48 -11.47
C GLN A 34 9.18 10.62 -12.27
N GLY A 35 8.70 9.81 -13.23
CA GLY A 35 9.53 9.00 -14.12
C GLY A 35 9.80 7.58 -13.62
N PHE A 36 9.09 7.10 -12.60
CA PHE A 36 9.28 5.76 -12.04
C PHE A 36 8.08 4.85 -12.29
N GLY A 37 8.31 3.55 -12.43
CA GLY A 37 7.23 2.56 -12.37
C GLY A 37 6.89 2.19 -10.93
N LEU A 38 5.61 1.87 -10.67
CA LEU A 38 5.19 1.19 -9.45
C LEU A 38 4.34 -0.04 -9.79
N ILE A 39 4.73 -1.19 -9.27
CA ILE A 39 3.98 -2.45 -9.32
C ILE A 39 3.83 -2.93 -7.88
N CYS A 40 2.60 -3.24 -7.47
CA CYS A 40 2.31 -3.75 -6.13
C CYS A 40 1.51 -5.04 -6.27
N SER A 41 1.99 -6.12 -5.64
CA SER A 41 1.28 -7.40 -5.64
C SER A 41 0.01 -7.31 -4.80
N GLU A 42 -1.00 -8.15 -5.10
CA GLU A 42 -2.23 -8.15 -4.29
C GLU A 42 -1.97 -8.53 -2.83
N GLN A 43 -0.95 -9.35 -2.58
CA GLN A 43 -0.55 -9.76 -1.23
C GLN A 43 0.05 -8.58 -0.45
N ALA A 44 0.91 -7.78 -1.10
CA ALA A 44 1.41 -6.54 -0.51
C ALA A 44 0.28 -5.54 -0.22
N ILE A 45 -0.68 -5.37 -1.14
CA ILE A 45 -1.83 -4.48 -0.92
C ILE A 45 -2.65 -4.94 0.31
N GLN A 46 -2.88 -6.25 0.46
CA GLN A 46 -3.57 -6.80 1.63
C GLN A 46 -2.80 -6.56 2.92
N LEU A 47 -1.48 -6.75 2.90
CA LEU A 47 -0.65 -6.58 4.07
C LEU A 47 -0.53 -5.10 4.47
N ILE A 48 -0.39 -4.19 3.50
CA ILE A 48 -0.44 -2.74 3.72
C ILE A 48 -1.80 -2.33 4.31
N ALA A 49 -2.91 -2.88 3.79
CA ALA A 49 -4.24 -2.61 4.32
C ALA A 49 -4.40 -3.11 5.77
N GLN A 50 -3.67 -4.15 6.17
CA GLN A 50 -3.71 -4.65 7.55
C GLN A 50 -2.81 -3.86 8.49
N GLN A 51 -1.64 -3.41 8.02
CA GLN A 51 -0.63 -2.76 8.86
C GLN A 51 -0.80 -1.25 8.97
N VAL A 52 -1.28 -0.59 7.90
CA VAL A 52 -1.23 0.88 7.77
C VAL A 52 -2.62 1.52 7.84
N TYR A 53 -3.66 0.81 7.37
CA TYR A 53 -5.01 1.37 7.36
C TYR A 53 -5.64 1.35 8.75
N VAL A 54 -6.18 2.49 9.17
CA VAL A 54 -6.84 2.69 10.46
C VAL A 54 -8.33 2.98 10.24
N SER A 55 -9.18 2.06 10.68
CA SER A 55 -10.63 2.10 10.43
C SER A 55 -11.38 3.29 11.03
N THR A 56 -10.83 3.89 12.09
CA THR A 56 -11.41 5.06 12.76
C THR A 56 -10.98 6.38 12.12
N GLU A 57 -10.01 6.35 11.22
CA GLU A 57 -9.48 7.53 10.56
C GLU A 57 -10.26 7.89 9.31
N SER A 58 -10.12 9.15 8.88
CA SER A 58 -10.73 9.61 7.63
C SER A 58 -10.04 8.97 6.42
N GLU A 59 -10.72 8.97 5.29
CA GLU A 59 -10.14 8.53 4.01
C GLU A 59 -8.87 9.33 3.67
N GLN A 60 -8.88 10.65 3.93
CA GLN A 60 -7.72 11.50 3.71
C GLN A 60 -6.56 11.12 4.62
N GLN A 61 -6.81 10.83 5.90
CA GLN A 61 -5.75 10.44 6.82
C GLN A 61 -5.16 9.08 6.45
N ASN A 62 -5.99 8.12 6.05
CA ASN A 62 -5.52 6.83 5.55
C ASN A 62 -4.70 6.96 4.26
N GLN A 63 -5.08 7.91 3.38
CA GLN A 63 -4.26 8.25 2.22
C GLN A 63 -2.89 8.76 2.67
N GLU A 64 -2.84 9.75 3.56
CA GLU A 64 -1.59 10.29 4.09
C GLU A 64 -0.71 9.21 4.74
N ASN A 65 -1.28 8.28 5.51
CA ASN A 65 -0.54 7.18 6.15
C ASN A 65 0.09 6.25 5.10
N ILE A 66 -0.66 5.88 4.06
CA ILE A 66 -0.16 5.00 2.99
C ILE A 66 0.90 5.72 2.14
N SER A 67 0.68 7.00 1.79
CA SER A 67 1.67 7.79 1.06
C SER A 67 2.95 7.95 1.89
N HIS A 68 2.82 8.17 3.20
CA HIS A 68 3.96 8.27 4.11
C HIS A 68 4.73 6.95 4.18
N PHE A 69 4.02 5.82 4.35
CA PHE A 69 4.62 4.48 4.32
C PHE A 69 5.42 4.22 3.03
N LEU A 70 4.85 4.54 1.86
CA LEU A 70 5.56 4.39 0.59
C LEU A 70 6.81 5.28 0.53
N ASN A 71 6.67 6.54 0.91
CA ASN A 71 7.77 7.50 0.86
C ASN A 71 8.92 7.07 1.78
N GLU A 72 8.66 6.62 3.01
CA GLU A 72 9.71 6.17 3.92
C GLU A 72 10.52 5.00 3.34
N ASN A 73 9.86 4.07 2.64
CA ASN A 73 10.52 2.91 2.05
C ASN A 73 11.23 3.18 0.71
N ILE A 74 10.94 4.31 0.06
CA ILE A 74 11.50 4.65 -1.27
C ILE A 74 12.53 5.78 -1.18
N THR A 75 12.37 6.70 -0.21
CA THR A 75 13.15 7.95 -0.13
C THR A 75 14.64 7.68 0.05
N ASP A 76 15.01 6.74 0.93
CA ASP A 76 16.42 6.41 1.15
C ASP A 76 17.07 5.87 -0.12
N GLU A 77 16.34 5.05 -0.89
CA GLU A 77 16.84 4.47 -2.14
C GLU A 77 17.06 5.52 -3.24
N LEU A 78 16.23 6.57 -3.26
CA LEU A 78 16.43 7.74 -4.11
C LEU A 78 17.65 8.56 -3.66
N ILE A 79 17.79 8.82 -2.36
CA ILE A 79 18.88 9.62 -1.79
C ILE A 79 20.23 8.95 -2.02
N TYR A 80 20.31 7.63 -1.82
CA TYR A 80 21.53 6.86 -2.00
C TYR A 80 21.79 6.44 -3.46
N GLY A 81 20.85 6.72 -4.37
CA GLY A 81 21.00 6.52 -5.82
C GLY A 81 20.82 5.08 -6.29
N ASN A 82 20.26 4.22 -5.44
CA ASN A 82 19.89 2.84 -5.78
C ASN A 82 18.66 2.80 -6.69
N LEU A 83 17.78 3.80 -6.57
CA LEU A 83 16.62 3.99 -7.43
C LEU A 83 16.85 5.17 -8.38
N GLN A 84 16.78 4.92 -9.70
CA GLN A 84 17.02 5.92 -10.75
C GLN A 84 15.78 6.09 -11.64
N GLU A 85 15.68 7.25 -12.30
CA GLU A 85 14.59 7.53 -13.24
C GLU A 85 14.47 6.40 -14.28
N GLY A 86 13.25 5.94 -14.53
CA GLY A 86 12.95 4.79 -15.39
C GLY A 86 12.94 3.44 -14.68
N HIS A 87 13.41 3.33 -13.43
CA HIS A 87 13.29 2.11 -12.64
C HIS A 87 11.84 1.80 -12.29
N VAL A 88 11.55 0.51 -12.05
CA VAL A 88 10.25 0.04 -11.61
C VAL A 88 10.37 -0.43 -10.17
N ILE A 89 9.72 0.29 -9.27
CA ILE A 89 9.57 -0.12 -7.88
C ILE A 89 8.54 -1.23 -7.84
N ASN A 90 8.95 -2.39 -7.36
CA ASN A 90 8.07 -3.52 -7.15
C ASN A 90 7.90 -3.73 -5.65
N ILE A 91 6.65 -3.85 -5.22
CA ILE A 91 6.25 -4.08 -3.85
C ILE A 91 5.59 -5.45 -3.78
N ASP A 92 6.13 -6.32 -2.94
CA ASP A 92 5.58 -7.66 -2.70
C ASP A 92 5.53 -7.97 -1.21
N ALA A 93 4.93 -9.11 -0.86
CA ALA A 93 4.88 -9.59 0.51
C ALA A 93 5.49 -10.99 0.63
N ASP A 94 6.35 -11.18 1.62
CA ASP A 94 6.83 -12.50 2.04
C ASP A 94 6.42 -12.74 3.50
N GLY A 95 5.34 -13.48 3.70
CA GLY A 95 4.74 -13.67 5.02
C GLY A 95 4.19 -12.37 5.60
N GLU A 96 4.84 -11.85 6.64
CA GLU A 96 4.47 -10.59 7.34
C GLU A 96 5.33 -9.39 6.90
N ASP A 97 6.31 -9.62 6.03
CA ASP A 97 7.26 -8.60 5.58
C ASP A 97 6.83 -8.02 4.22
N ILE A 98 6.85 -6.70 4.12
CA ILE A 98 6.65 -5.97 2.85
C ILE A 98 8.02 -5.69 2.25
N MET A 99 8.23 -6.16 1.03
CA MET A 99 9.52 -6.11 0.34
C MET A 99 9.47 -5.12 -0.82
N PHE A 100 10.48 -4.26 -0.91
CA PHE A 100 10.68 -3.31 -2.01
C PHE A 100 11.90 -3.74 -2.83
N TYR A 101 11.74 -3.81 -4.16
CA TYR A 101 12.82 -4.14 -5.09
C TYR A 101 12.71 -3.31 -6.37
N TYR A 102 13.85 -2.97 -6.97
CA TYR A 102 13.96 -1.96 -8.03
C TYR A 102 14.97 -2.34 -9.12
#